data_AF-A0A971BWT8-F1
#
_entry.id   AF-A0A971BWT8-F1
#
_cell.length_a   1.000
_cell.length_b   1.000
_cell.length_c   1.000
_cell.angle_alpha   90.00
_cell.angle_beta   90.00
_cell.angle_gamma   90.00
#
_symmetry.space_group_name_H-M   'P 1'
#
loop_
_entity.id
_entity.type
_entity.pdbx_description
1 polymer ?
#
loop_
_entity_poly.entity_id
_entity_poly.type
_entity_poly.pdbx_seq_one_letter_code
_entity_poly.pdbx_strand_id
1 'polypeptide(L)'
;MFEMDRRLLYEGKSKSIYEGDNDSTYVMEFRNSATAGNGAKKAELEGKGELNASISAVIYDYLAKNGIETHLIKMIDATHALVKKTEIVPVEVIIRNTAAGSFSQKYGVSEGTPLKNTVVEFSLKSDELGDPMINETQITAIGLAGKEEIDEMVRQALTINGLLRALFDRSGIILVDFKLEFGRYEGRIILADEITPDSCRLWDKQTGKKLDKDRFRRDLGDVMGAYTEVFTRLTDEK
;
A
#
# COMPACT_ATOMS: atom_id res chain seq x y z
N MET A 1 -16.16 2.64 22.77
CA MET A 1 -16.64 3.76 21.94
C MET A 1 -15.44 4.69 21.81
N PHE A 2 -14.86 4.77 20.62
CA PHE A 2 -13.68 5.60 20.34
C PHE A 2 -14.11 7.07 20.41
N GLU A 3 -13.51 7.85 21.32
CA GLU A 3 -13.73 9.30 21.40
C GLU A 3 -12.82 10.00 20.38
N MET A 4 -13.43 10.73 19.43
CA MET A 4 -12.74 11.52 18.39
C MET A 4 -12.01 12.76 18.92
N ASP A 5 -11.72 12.87 20.21
CA ASP A 5 -11.02 14.03 20.80
C ASP A 5 -9.49 13.97 20.63
N ARG A 6 -9.01 13.17 19.68
CA ARG A 6 -7.57 13.04 19.38
C ARG A 6 -7.15 14.14 18.41
N ARG A 7 -6.01 14.76 18.67
CA ARG A 7 -5.45 15.79 17.80
C ARG A 7 -5.01 15.19 16.46
N LEU A 8 -5.49 15.77 15.36
CA LEU A 8 -5.02 15.49 14.00
C LEU A 8 -3.59 15.99 13.82
N LEU A 9 -2.69 15.11 13.40
CA LEU A 9 -1.27 15.39 13.16
C LEU A 9 -0.97 15.57 11.68
N TYR A 10 -1.57 14.73 10.83
CA TYR A 10 -1.36 14.76 9.39
C TYR A 10 -2.61 14.29 8.66
N GLU A 11 -2.99 15.01 7.61
CA GLU A 11 -4.09 14.62 6.73
C GLU A 11 -3.53 14.32 5.33
N GLY A 12 -3.58 13.05 4.94
CA GLY A 12 -3.17 12.58 3.62
C GLY A 12 -4.34 12.38 2.66
N LYS A 13 -4.01 11.92 1.45
CA LYS A 13 -4.98 11.68 0.36
C LYS A 13 -6.05 10.63 0.70
N SER A 14 -5.68 9.55 1.39
CA SER A 14 -6.56 8.40 1.71
C SER A 14 -6.65 8.09 3.20
N LYS A 15 -5.84 8.74 4.04
CA LYS A 15 -5.70 8.46 5.46
C LYS A 15 -5.49 9.73 6.27
N SER A 16 -5.88 9.71 7.53
CA SER A 16 -5.55 10.73 8.53
C SER A 16 -4.76 10.08 9.67
N ILE A 17 -3.81 10.81 10.23
CA ILE A 17 -2.99 10.37 11.36
C ILE A 17 -3.26 11.28 12.55
N TYR A 18 -3.62 10.67 13.68
CA TYR A 18 -3.91 11.33 14.94
C TYR A 18 -2.91 10.91 16.02
N GLU A 19 -2.85 11.67 17.11
CA GLU A 19 -2.11 11.27 18.31
C GLU A 19 -2.56 9.87 18.81
N GLY A 20 -1.58 9.05 19.19
CA GLY A 20 -1.82 7.71 19.72
C GLY A 20 -2.21 7.71 21.20
N ASP A 21 -2.18 6.53 21.80
CA ASP A 21 -2.42 6.36 23.25
C ASP A 21 -1.24 6.86 24.09
N ASN A 22 -0.07 6.98 23.47
CA ASN A 22 1.19 7.47 24.05
C ASN A 22 2.15 7.93 22.95
N ASP A 23 3.31 8.45 23.35
CA ASP A 23 4.34 9.01 22.46
C ASP A 23 4.95 8.02 21.46
N SER A 24 4.71 6.73 21.60
CA SER A 24 5.21 5.66 20.72
C SER A 24 4.16 5.10 19.75
N THR A 25 2.96 5.69 19.71
CA THR A 25 1.84 5.21 18.89
C THR A 25 1.16 6.34 18.12
N TYR A 26 0.48 5.99 17.04
CA TYR A 26 -0.46 6.84 16.34
C TYR A 26 -1.79 6.12 16.14
N VAL A 27 -2.86 6.88 15.92
CA VAL A 27 -4.09 6.35 15.34
C VAL A 27 -4.16 6.72 13.87
N MET A 28 -4.31 5.73 13.01
CA MET A 28 -4.48 5.88 11.58
C MET A 28 -5.95 5.65 11.22
N GLU A 29 -6.58 6.63 10.58
CA GLU A 29 -7.92 6.53 10.02
C GLU A 29 -7.86 6.28 8.52
N PHE A 30 -8.60 5.27 8.05
CA PHE A 30 -8.83 5.03 6.63
C PHE A 30 -10.03 5.84 6.15
N ARG A 31 -9.82 6.71 5.14
CA ARG A 31 -10.86 7.62 4.64
C ARG A 31 -11.58 7.05 3.41
N ASN A 32 -12.80 7.54 3.20
CA ASN A 32 -13.61 7.26 2.01
C ASN A 32 -13.10 7.96 0.74
N SER A 33 -12.14 8.87 0.88
CA SER A 33 -11.57 9.64 -0.22
C SER A 33 -10.80 8.74 -1.20
N ALA A 34 -11.09 8.89 -2.49
CA ALA A 34 -10.37 8.29 -3.59
C ALA A 34 -9.78 9.38 -4.48
N THR A 35 -8.49 9.26 -4.80
CA THR A 35 -7.76 10.25 -5.60
C THR A 35 -6.97 9.59 -6.75
N ALA A 36 -6.89 10.22 -7.91
CA ALA A 36 -6.10 9.76 -9.05
C ALA A 36 -5.50 10.93 -9.83
N GLY A 37 -4.43 10.65 -10.60
CA GLY A 37 -3.74 11.64 -11.43
C GLY A 37 -3.17 12.80 -10.61
N ASN A 38 -2.38 12.49 -9.57
CA ASN A 38 -1.81 13.49 -8.65
C ASN A 38 -2.86 14.45 -8.05
N GLY A 39 -4.05 13.93 -7.77
CA GLY A 39 -5.14 14.70 -7.17
C GLY A 39 -6.06 15.43 -8.16
N ALA A 40 -5.82 15.30 -9.47
CA ALA A 40 -6.69 15.85 -10.51
C ALA A 40 -8.11 15.26 -10.49
N LYS A 41 -8.24 13.99 -10.07
CA LYS A 41 -9.52 13.32 -9.90
C LYS A 41 -9.72 12.97 -8.42
N LYS A 42 -10.85 13.38 -7.85
CA LYS A 42 -11.24 13.11 -6.45
C LYS A 42 -12.70 12.67 -6.38
N ALA A 43 -13.00 11.75 -5.49
CA ALA A 43 -14.36 11.34 -5.15
C ALA A 43 -14.41 10.81 -3.71
N GLU A 44 -15.57 10.89 -3.08
CA GLU A 44 -15.86 10.16 -1.85
C GLU A 44 -16.59 8.86 -2.22
N LEU A 45 -16.01 7.73 -1.83
CA LEU A 45 -16.58 6.41 -2.04
C LEU A 45 -17.03 5.87 -0.69
N GLU A 46 -18.33 5.92 -0.42
CA GLU A 46 -18.91 5.46 0.83
C GLU A 46 -18.50 4.01 1.14
N GLY A 47 -18.04 3.77 2.38
CA GLY A 47 -17.57 2.47 2.84
C GLY A 47 -16.15 2.09 2.39
N LYS A 48 -15.47 2.89 1.54
CA LYS A 48 -14.09 2.60 1.11
C LYS A 48 -13.12 2.54 2.29
N GLY A 49 -13.23 3.46 3.24
CA GLY A 49 -12.34 3.51 4.40
C GLY A 49 -12.40 2.21 5.20
N GLU A 50 -13.61 1.77 5.53
CA GLU A 50 -13.84 0.52 6.27
C GLU A 50 -13.34 -0.71 5.53
N LEU A 51 -13.58 -0.76 4.22
CA LEU A 51 -13.17 -1.88 3.40
C LEU A 51 -11.65 -1.95 3.23
N ASN A 52 -10.99 -0.81 3.03
CA ASN A 52 -9.53 -0.72 3.01
C ASN A 52 -8.92 -1.09 4.36
N ALA A 53 -9.50 -0.62 5.46
CA ALA A 53 -9.08 -0.97 6.81
C ALA A 53 -9.14 -2.49 7.04
N SER A 54 -10.25 -3.12 6.63
CA SER A 54 -10.47 -4.56 6.75
C SER A 54 -9.49 -5.37 5.89
N ILE A 55 -9.29 -4.99 4.63
CA ILE A 55 -8.33 -5.66 3.73
C ILE A 55 -6.90 -5.51 4.28
N SER A 56 -6.52 -4.30 4.68
CA SER A 56 -5.18 -4.03 5.23
C SER A 56 -4.95 -4.84 6.51
N ALA A 57 -5.96 -4.96 7.39
CA ALA A 57 -5.86 -5.77 8.61
C ALA A 57 -5.59 -7.26 8.30
N VAL A 58 -6.33 -7.84 7.34
CA VAL A 58 -6.14 -9.24 6.93
C VAL A 58 -4.73 -9.46 6.36
N ILE A 59 -4.28 -8.57 5.48
CA ILE A 59 -2.95 -8.69 4.85
C ILE A 59 -1.85 -8.52 5.89
N TYR A 60 -1.94 -7.54 6.78
CA TYR A 60 -0.93 -7.31 7.81
C TYR A 60 -0.88 -8.44 8.84
N ASP A 61 -2.01 -9.02 9.22
CA ASP A 61 -2.06 -10.21 10.08
C ASP A 61 -1.35 -11.40 9.40
N TYR A 62 -1.62 -11.64 8.11
CA TYR A 62 -0.91 -12.67 7.34
C TYR A 62 0.60 -12.43 7.29
N LEU A 63 1.03 -11.20 6.99
CA LEU A 63 2.45 -10.84 6.94
C LEU A 63 3.13 -10.99 8.31
N ALA A 64 2.48 -10.56 9.39
CA ALA A 64 2.99 -10.70 10.75
C ALA A 64 3.16 -12.17 11.17
N LYS A 65 2.18 -13.03 10.84
CA LYS A 65 2.26 -14.48 11.06
C LYS A 65 3.39 -15.15 10.27
N ASN A 66 3.85 -14.53 9.19
CA ASN A 66 4.98 -14.97 8.38
C ASN A 66 6.29 -14.22 8.68
N GLY A 67 6.37 -13.54 9.83
CA GLY A 67 7.60 -12.96 10.35
C GLY A 67 7.97 -11.58 9.82
N ILE A 68 7.05 -10.89 9.13
CA ILE A 68 7.24 -9.49 8.74
C ILE A 68 6.86 -8.59 9.90
N GLU A 69 7.81 -7.80 10.40
CA GLU A 69 7.51 -6.78 11.40
C GLU A 69 6.80 -5.59 10.74
N THR A 70 5.65 -5.22 11.32
CA THR A 70 4.81 -4.13 10.80
C THR A 70 4.53 -3.09 11.87
N HIS A 71 4.03 -1.93 11.44
CA HIS A 71 3.55 -0.88 12.33
C HIS A 71 2.16 -1.19 12.92
N LEU A 72 1.39 -2.14 12.38
CA LEU A 72 0.01 -2.37 12.82
C LEU A 72 0.01 -3.07 14.17
N ILE A 73 -0.63 -2.45 15.17
CA ILE A 73 -0.80 -3.04 16.51
C ILE A 73 -2.15 -3.74 16.59
N LYS A 74 -3.23 -3.02 16.28
CA LYS A 74 -4.60 -3.55 16.25
C LYS A 74 -5.54 -2.61 15.52
N MET A 75 -6.66 -3.15 15.01
CA MET A 75 -7.81 -2.34 14.65
C MET A 75 -8.53 -1.86 15.92
N ILE A 76 -8.92 -0.59 15.94
CA ILE A 76 -9.67 0.04 17.03
C ILE A 76 -11.17 -0.08 16.76
N ASP A 77 -11.56 0.18 15.52
CA ASP A 77 -12.92 0.04 15.00
C ASP A 77 -12.86 -0.24 13.49
N ALA A 78 -13.98 -0.01 12.80
CA ALA A 78 -14.13 -0.29 11.37
C ALA A 78 -13.19 0.53 10.48
N THR A 79 -12.77 1.74 10.89
CA THR A 79 -11.95 2.64 10.05
C THR A 79 -10.66 3.08 10.72
N HIS A 80 -10.44 2.78 12.00
CA HIS A 80 -9.26 3.22 12.75
C HIS A 80 -8.35 2.06 13.16
N ALA A 81 -7.05 2.26 13.00
CA ALA A 81 -6.00 1.36 13.45
C ALA A 81 -5.06 2.05 14.46
N LEU A 82 -4.69 1.35 15.52
CA LEU A 82 -3.58 1.74 16.38
C LEU A 82 -2.28 1.22 15.74
N VAL A 83 -1.33 2.10 15.51
CA VAL A 83 -0.05 1.78 14.86
C VAL A 83 1.14 2.27 15.66
N LYS A 84 2.29 1.61 15.52
CA LYS A 84 3.58 2.07 16.03
C LYS A 84 3.92 3.41 15.37
N LYS A 85 4.37 4.38 16.16
CA LYS A 85 4.93 5.62 15.64
C LYS A 85 6.27 5.33 14.96
N THR A 86 6.33 5.59 13.67
CA THR A 86 7.55 5.43 12.87
C THR A 86 7.94 6.76 12.24
N GLU A 87 9.23 6.94 11.98
CA GLU A 87 9.71 8.00 11.09
C GLU A 87 9.70 7.44 9.67
N ILE A 88 8.72 7.84 8.86
CA ILE A 88 8.56 7.34 7.49
C ILE A 88 9.79 7.72 6.66
N VAL A 89 10.39 6.73 6.01
CA VAL A 89 11.39 6.96 4.97
C VAL A 89 10.64 7.53 3.76
N PRO A 90 10.99 8.72 3.25
CA PRO A 90 10.24 9.39 2.17
C PRO A 90 10.51 8.77 0.79
N VAL A 91 10.46 7.45 0.71
CA VAL A 91 10.69 6.63 -0.47
C VAL A 91 9.57 5.60 -0.58
N GLU A 92 8.86 5.63 -1.69
CA GLU A 92 7.91 4.59 -2.06
C GLU A 92 8.66 3.44 -2.73
N VAL A 93 8.52 2.22 -2.21
CA VAL A 93 9.14 1.01 -2.79
C VAL A 93 8.08 0.29 -3.61
N ILE A 94 8.26 0.24 -4.93
CA ILE A 94 7.29 -0.32 -5.86
C ILE A 94 7.81 -1.65 -6.39
N ILE A 95 7.02 -2.71 -6.23
CA ILE A 95 7.32 -4.03 -6.75
C ILE A 95 6.42 -4.32 -7.96
N ARG A 96 7.01 -4.80 -9.06
CA ARG A 96 6.26 -5.20 -10.26
C ARG A 96 6.56 -6.64 -10.65
N ASN A 97 5.49 -7.41 -10.83
CA ASN A 97 5.52 -8.79 -11.35
C ASN A 97 5.07 -8.85 -12.81
N THR A 98 4.16 -7.96 -13.19
CA THR A 98 3.59 -7.85 -14.54
C THR A 98 3.65 -6.38 -14.98
N ALA A 99 3.94 -6.13 -16.26
CA ALA A 99 3.95 -4.78 -16.81
C ALA A 99 2.52 -4.19 -16.75
N ALA A 100 2.36 -3.03 -16.11
CA ALA A 100 1.10 -2.29 -16.07
C ALA A 100 1.34 -0.80 -15.76
N GLY A 101 0.28 0.00 -15.92
CA GLY A 101 0.26 1.39 -15.46
C GLY A 101 1.45 2.23 -15.96
N SER A 102 2.11 2.94 -15.04
CA SER A 102 3.23 3.83 -15.36
C SER A 102 4.44 3.10 -15.95
N PHE A 103 4.67 1.84 -15.60
CA PHE A 103 5.75 1.04 -16.18
C PHE A 103 5.54 0.80 -17.67
N SER A 104 4.32 0.36 -18.04
CA SER A 104 3.94 0.13 -19.43
C SER A 104 4.04 1.40 -20.27
N GLN A 105 3.57 2.54 -19.72
CA GLN A 105 3.67 3.83 -20.39
C GLN A 105 5.12 4.29 -20.57
N LYS A 106 5.94 4.16 -19.52
CA LYS A 106 7.32 4.64 -19.51
C LYS A 106 8.23 3.86 -20.47
N TYR A 107 8.10 2.53 -20.51
CA TYR A 107 9.02 1.66 -21.25
C TYR A 107 8.43 1.09 -22.54
N GLY A 108 7.19 1.44 -22.89
CA GLY A 108 6.54 0.93 -24.11
C GLY A 108 6.23 -0.57 -24.08
N VAL A 109 6.14 -1.16 -22.89
CA VAL A 109 5.83 -2.59 -22.71
C VAL A 109 4.32 -2.76 -22.56
N SER A 110 3.70 -3.60 -23.38
CA SER A 110 2.25 -3.83 -23.33
C SER A 110 1.77 -4.25 -21.93
N GLU A 111 0.66 -3.66 -21.48
CA GLU A 111 0.05 -4.02 -20.20
C GLU A 111 -0.34 -5.51 -20.20
N GLY A 112 -0.04 -6.20 -19.09
CA GLY A 112 -0.24 -7.64 -18.94
C GLY A 112 0.95 -8.48 -19.35
N THR A 113 2.03 -7.90 -19.90
CA THR A 113 3.25 -8.63 -20.23
C THR A 113 3.90 -9.16 -18.94
N PRO A 114 4.11 -10.49 -18.80
CA PRO A 114 4.88 -11.04 -17.68
C PRO A 114 6.33 -10.54 -17.73
N LEU A 115 6.85 -10.05 -16.61
CA LEU A 115 8.23 -9.58 -16.53
C LEU A 115 9.18 -10.78 -16.36
N LYS A 116 10.38 -10.69 -16.94
CA LYS A 116 11.38 -11.77 -16.87
C LYS A 116 11.99 -11.95 -15.47
N ASN A 117 11.86 -10.95 -14.63
CA ASN A 117 12.24 -10.93 -13.22
C ASN A 117 11.32 -9.95 -12.47
N THR A 118 11.26 -10.06 -11.15
CA THR A 118 10.62 -9.05 -10.32
C THR A 118 11.41 -7.75 -10.42
N VAL A 119 10.70 -6.65 -10.68
CA VAL A 119 11.29 -5.30 -10.72
C VAL A 119 11.02 -4.61 -9.39
N VAL A 120 12.04 -3.95 -8.85
CA VAL A 120 11.95 -3.04 -7.70
C VAL A 120 12.25 -1.63 -8.22
N GLU A 121 11.32 -0.71 -8.05
CA GLU A 121 11.47 0.71 -8.39
C GLU A 121 11.27 1.57 -7.14
N PHE A 122 11.85 2.77 -7.16
CA PHE A 122 11.66 3.75 -6.11
C PHE A 122 11.04 5.04 -6.67
N SER A 123 10.17 5.65 -5.88
CA SER A 123 9.70 7.02 -6.07
C SER A 123 9.97 7.83 -4.82
N LEU A 124 10.33 9.11 -4.99
CA LEU A 124 10.35 10.06 -3.87
C LEU A 124 8.91 10.26 -3.41
N LYS A 125 8.63 10.13 -2.11
CA LYS A 125 7.31 10.46 -1.57
C LYS A 125 7.16 11.98 -1.47
N SER A 126 6.58 12.59 -2.49
CA SER A 126 6.37 14.04 -2.56
C SER A 126 5.21 14.36 -3.49
N ASP A 127 4.05 14.61 -2.88
CA ASP A 127 2.84 15.01 -3.59
C ASP A 127 3.05 16.29 -4.42
N GLU A 128 3.86 17.22 -3.91
CA GLU A 128 4.21 18.49 -4.59
C GLU A 128 5.00 18.24 -5.88
N LEU A 129 5.95 17.29 -5.85
CA LEU A 129 6.79 16.95 -7.00
C LEU A 129 6.18 15.86 -7.89
N GLY A 130 5.00 15.34 -7.53
CA GLY A 130 4.32 14.29 -8.28
C GLY A 130 5.00 12.93 -8.19
N ASP A 131 5.60 12.63 -7.04
CA ASP A 131 6.24 11.35 -6.70
C ASP A 131 7.28 10.85 -7.72
N PRO A 132 8.29 11.67 -8.06
CA PRO A 132 9.21 11.38 -9.16
C PRO A 132 10.01 10.11 -8.89
N MET A 133 10.29 9.34 -9.95
CA MET A 133 11.15 8.16 -9.85
C MET A 133 12.57 8.55 -9.42
N ILE A 134 13.14 7.75 -8.52
CA ILE A 134 14.50 7.91 -8.03
C ILE A 134 15.23 6.57 -8.03
N ASN A 135 16.55 6.60 -8.08
CA ASN A 135 17.39 5.41 -7.92
C ASN A 135 18.14 5.44 -6.56
N GLU A 136 18.80 4.35 -6.20
CA GLU A 136 19.52 4.23 -4.92
C GLU A 136 20.61 5.30 -4.72
N THR A 137 21.32 5.67 -5.79
CA THR A 137 22.35 6.71 -5.72
C THR A 137 21.75 8.09 -5.48
N GLN A 138 20.54 8.35 -5.98
CA GLN A 138 19.82 9.60 -5.73
C GLN A 138 19.24 9.63 -4.31
N ILE A 139 18.70 8.51 -3.81
CA ILE A 139 18.20 8.36 -2.43
C ILE A 139 19.32 8.70 -1.45
N THR A 140 20.51 8.12 -1.64
CA THR A 140 21.68 8.36 -0.79
C THR A 140 22.24 9.78 -0.97
N ALA A 141 22.35 10.28 -2.20
CA ALA A 141 22.93 11.60 -2.48
C ALA A 141 22.13 12.77 -1.86
N ILE A 142 20.81 12.64 -1.73
CA ILE A 142 19.97 13.68 -1.10
C ILE A 142 19.59 13.34 0.36
N GLY A 143 20.17 12.28 0.93
CA GLY A 143 20.06 11.97 2.35
C GLY A 143 18.71 11.43 2.81
N LEU A 144 17.93 10.76 1.95
CA LEU A 144 16.64 10.18 2.37
C LEU A 144 16.81 8.90 3.18
N ALA A 145 17.79 8.07 2.79
CA ALA A 145 18.13 6.81 3.44
C ALA A 145 19.58 6.39 3.16
N GLY A 146 20.18 5.68 4.11
CA GLY A 146 21.50 5.05 3.94
C GLY A 146 21.43 3.79 3.07
N LYS A 147 22.58 3.28 2.63
CA LYS A 147 22.65 2.07 1.78
C LYS A 147 22.07 0.85 2.50
N GLU A 148 22.37 0.70 3.78
CA GLU A 148 21.90 -0.39 4.62
C GLU A 148 20.38 -0.38 4.77
N GLU A 149 19.77 0.81 4.91
CA GLU A 149 18.32 0.97 4.97
C GLU A 149 17.65 0.62 3.63
N ILE A 150 18.25 1.06 2.51
CA ILE A 150 17.78 0.73 1.16
C ILE A 150 17.82 -0.78 0.93
N ASP A 151 18.93 -1.43 1.27
CA ASP A 151 19.10 -2.88 1.12
C ASP A 151 18.08 -3.65 1.95
N GLU A 152 17.81 -3.19 3.17
CA GLU A 152 16.81 -3.79 4.04
C GLU A 152 15.38 -3.59 3.52
N MET A 153 15.04 -2.40 3.03
CA MET A 153 13.75 -2.15 2.37
C MET A 153 13.55 -3.05 1.15
N VAL A 154 14.57 -3.22 0.31
CA VAL A 154 14.51 -4.11 -0.87
C VAL A 154 14.33 -5.56 -0.45
N ARG A 155 15.11 -6.03 0.52
CA ARG A 155 15.03 -7.41 1.05
C ARG A 155 13.64 -7.72 1.61
N GLN A 156 13.09 -6.81 2.42
CA GLN A 156 11.73 -6.96 2.95
C GLN A 156 10.69 -6.90 1.83
N ALA A 157 10.78 -5.96 0.89
CA ALA A 157 9.82 -5.81 -0.20
C ALA A 157 9.77 -7.05 -1.11
N LEU A 158 10.92 -7.68 -1.41
CA LEU A 158 10.98 -8.94 -2.15
C LEU A 158 10.39 -10.12 -1.35
N THR A 159 10.60 -10.16 -0.04
CA THR A 159 10.02 -11.19 0.85
C THR A 159 8.50 -11.04 0.91
N ILE A 160 8.01 -9.81 1.12
CA ILE A 160 6.58 -9.45 1.08
C ILE A 160 5.98 -9.80 -0.28
N ASN A 161 6.67 -9.54 -1.40
CA ASN A 161 6.19 -9.95 -2.72
C ASN A 161 5.94 -11.46 -2.82
N GLY A 162 6.89 -12.28 -2.34
CA GLY A 162 6.71 -13.74 -2.33
C GLY A 162 5.47 -14.17 -1.54
N LEU A 163 5.29 -13.61 -0.35
CA LEU A 163 4.15 -13.88 0.54
C LEU A 163 2.82 -13.43 -0.10
N LEU A 164 2.75 -12.20 -0.58
CA LEU A 164 1.52 -11.65 -1.16
C LEU A 164 1.16 -12.32 -2.48
N ARG A 165 2.14 -12.67 -3.33
CA ARG A 165 1.87 -13.46 -4.54
C ARG A 165 1.25 -14.80 -4.17
N ALA A 166 1.76 -15.49 -3.16
CA ALA A 166 1.20 -16.75 -2.71
C ALA A 166 -0.21 -16.60 -2.12
N LEU A 167 -0.45 -15.54 -1.33
CA LEU A 167 -1.76 -15.21 -0.79
C LEU A 167 -2.78 -14.97 -1.91
N PHE A 168 -2.53 -13.96 -2.75
CA PHE A 168 -3.48 -13.60 -3.82
C PHE A 168 -3.68 -14.74 -4.84
N ASP A 169 -2.65 -15.52 -5.16
CA ASP A 169 -2.79 -16.63 -6.10
C ASP A 169 -3.78 -17.70 -5.60
N ARG A 170 -3.76 -18.02 -4.29
CA ARG A 170 -4.74 -18.92 -3.66
C ARG A 170 -6.15 -18.34 -3.69
N SER A 171 -6.28 -17.03 -3.56
CA SER A 171 -7.56 -16.32 -3.67
C SER A 171 -8.01 -16.08 -5.13
N GLY A 172 -7.31 -16.65 -6.13
CA GLY A 172 -7.65 -16.50 -7.54
C GLY A 172 -7.40 -15.09 -8.09
N ILE A 173 -6.45 -14.36 -7.53
CA ILE A 173 -6.07 -12.99 -7.88
C ILE A 173 -4.60 -12.94 -8.31
N ILE A 174 -4.32 -12.22 -9.39
CA ILE A 174 -2.96 -11.92 -9.85
C ILE A 174 -2.50 -10.62 -9.17
N LEU A 175 -1.43 -10.69 -8.39
CA LEU A 175 -0.71 -9.52 -7.87
C LEU A 175 0.21 -8.95 -8.95
N VAL A 176 -0.27 -7.93 -9.65
CA VAL A 176 0.40 -7.32 -10.81
C VAL A 176 1.57 -6.45 -10.38
N ASP A 177 1.29 -5.48 -9.50
CA ASP A 177 2.27 -4.64 -8.83
C ASP A 177 1.68 -4.11 -7.52
N PHE A 178 2.53 -3.60 -6.64
CA PHE A 178 2.12 -2.94 -5.41
C PHE A 178 3.20 -2.00 -4.89
N LYS A 179 2.80 -1.09 -3.99
CA LYS A 179 3.65 -0.08 -3.39
C LYS A 179 3.71 -0.28 -1.88
N LEU A 180 4.90 -0.19 -1.31
CA LEU A 180 5.15 -0.23 0.12
C LEU A 180 5.77 1.10 0.58
N GLU A 181 5.52 1.43 1.84
CA GLU A 181 6.23 2.47 2.57
C GLU A 181 6.82 1.85 3.83
N PHE A 182 8.03 2.26 4.19
CA PHE A 182 8.74 1.77 5.37
C PHE A 182 9.03 2.90 6.33
N GLY A 183 9.13 2.58 7.61
CA GLY A 183 9.47 3.54 8.65
C GLY A 183 10.62 3.07 9.52
N ARG A 184 11.40 4.03 10.02
CA ARG A 184 12.40 3.80 11.06
C ARG A 184 11.67 3.67 12.40
N TYR A 185 11.96 2.61 13.12
CA TYR A 185 11.41 2.30 14.45
C TYR A 185 12.50 1.65 15.29
N GLU A 186 12.93 2.32 16.36
CA GLU A 186 13.96 1.82 17.28
C GLU A 186 15.24 1.35 16.57
N GLY A 187 15.71 2.11 15.58
CA GLY A 187 16.90 1.79 14.79
C GLY A 187 16.72 0.68 13.76
N ARG A 188 15.49 0.21 13.52
CA ARG A 188 15.14 -0.82 12.54
C ARG A 188 14.21 -0.26 11.47
N ILE A 189 14.22 -0.88 10.29
CA ILE A 189 13.27 -0.62 9.21
C ILE A 189 12.09 -1.59 9.35
N ILE A 190 10.87 -1.08 9.46
CA ILE A 190 9.66 -1.90 9.55
C ILE A 190 8.63 -1.49 8.48
N LEU A 191 7.77 -2.41 8.08
CA LEU A 191 6.67 -2.14 7.15
C LEU A 191 5.65 -1.20 7.81
N ALA A 192 5.27 -0.13 7.09
CA ALA A 192 4.31 0.86 7.54
C ALA A 192 3.25 1.14 6.43
N ASP A 193 2.39 2.12 6.71
CA ASP A 193 1.30 2.56 5.83
C ASP A 193 0.20 1.50 5.63
N GLU A 194 -0.28 1.29 4.40
CA GLU A 194 -1.39 0.38 4.11
C GLU A 194 -1.06 -0.56 2.94
N ILE A 195 -1.66 -1.74 2.92
CA ILE A 195 -1.69 -2.60 1.73
C ILE A 195 -3.15 -2.87 1.40
N THR A 196 -3.63 -2.22 0.35
CA THR A 196 -5.04 -2.22 -0.07
C THR A 196 -5.13 -2.19 -1.59
N PRO A 197 -6.32 -2.34 -2.19
CA PRO A 197 -6.48 -2.16 -3.63
C PRO A 197 -6.22 -0.72 -4.12
N ASP A 198 -6.02 0.25 -3.21
CA ASP A 198 -5.48 1.58 -3.54
C ASP A 198 -3.98 1.54 -3.87
N SER A 199 -3.21 0.73 -3.11
CA SER A 199 -1.74 0.60 -3.22
C SER A 199 -1.28 -0.63 -4.02
N CYS A 200 -2.21 -1.46 -4.48
CA CYS A 200 -1.94 -2.64 -5.32
C CYS A 200 -2.66 -2.57 -6.67
N ARG A 201 -2.13 -3.26 -7.68
CA ARG A 201 -2.89 -3.71 -8.84
C ARG A 201 -3.19 -5.20 -8.72
N LEU A 202 -4.48 -5.52 -8.76
CA LEU A 202 -5.04 -6.84 -8.49
C LEU A 202 -5.96 -7.20 -9.64
N TRP A 203 -5.64 -8.25 -10.39
CA TRP A 203 -6.50 -8.69 -11.49
C TRP A 203 -7.07 -10.06 -11.19
N ASP A 204 -8.34 -10.27 -11.51
CA ASP A 204 -8.93 -11.60 -11.47
C ASP A 204 -8.16 -12.56 -12.37
N LYS A 205 -7.79 -13.73 -11.85
CA LYS A 205 -6.90 -14.67 -12.53
C LYS A 205 -7.54 -15.33 -13.77
N GLN A 206 -8.87 -15.41 -13.83
CA GLN A 206 -9.58 -16.06 -14.93
C GLN A 206 -9.93 -15.07 -16.06
N THR A 207 -10.37 -13.87 -15.67
CA THR A 207 -10.97 -12.89 -16.59
C THR A 207 -10.08 -11.70 -16.88
N GLY A 208 -9.04 -11.46 -16.06
CA GLY A 208 -8.26 -10.23 -16.12
C GLY A 208 -9.01 -8.98 -15.64
N LYS A 209 -10.22 -9.14 -15.05
CA LYS A 209 -10.99 -8.03 -14.45
C LYS A 209 -10.11 -7.33 -13.41
N LYS A 210 -9.97 -6.01 -13.53
CA LYS A 210 -9.28 -5.21 -12.52
C LYS A 210 -10.13 -5.15 -11.25
N LEU A 211 -9.53 -5.51 -10.13
CA LEU A 211 -10.13 -5.56 -8.79
C LEU A 211 -9.54 -4.47 -7.87
N ASP A 212 -9.04 -3.40 -8.47
CA ASP A 212 -8.25 -2.38 -7.80
C ASP A 212 -8.63 -0.96 -8.23
N LYS A 213 -7.92 0.03 -7.68
CA LYS A 213 -8.17 1.44 -7.93
C LYS A 213 -8.09 1.85 -9.40
N ASP A 214 -7.49 1.07 -10.31
CA ASP A 214 -7.55 1.34 -11.74
C ASP A 214 -8.98 1.39 -12.27
N ARG A 215 -9.96 0.76 -11.60
CA ARG A 215 -11.38 0.94 -11.92
C ARG A 215 -11.82 2.40 -11.77
N PHE A 216 -11.36 3.06 -10.70
CA PHE A 216 -11.56 4.50 -10.48
C PHE A 216 -10.70 5.33 -11.44
N ARG A 217 -9.42 4.98 -11.62
CA ARG A 217 -8.50 5.74 -12.49
C ARG A 217 -8.96 5.77 -13.94
N ARG A 218 -9.61 4.71 -14.42
CA ARG A 218 -9.99 4.50 -15.83
C ARG A 218 -11.51 4.50 -16.07
N ASP A 219 -12.31 4.94 -15.11
CA ASP A 219 -13.77 5.03 -15.24
C ASP A 219 -14.46 3.70 -15.62
N LEU A 220 -13.97 2.58 -15.08
CA LEU A 220 -14.51 1.24 -15.35
C LEU A 220 -15.75 0.90 -14.50
N GLY A 221 -16.18 1.81 -13.62
CA GLY A 221 -17.29 1.62 -12.68
C GLY A 221 -17.03 0.55 -11.61
N ASP A 222 -17.99 0.37 -10.71
CA ASP A 222 -18.00 -0.70 -9.68
C ASP A 222 -16.67 -0.84 -8.88
N VAL A 223 -16.19 0.28 -8.32
CA VAL A 223 -14.96 0.28 -7.50
C VAL A 223 -15.19 -0.50 -6.21
N MET A 224 -16.30 -0.23 -5.52
CA MET A 224 -16.61 -0.86 -4.24
C MET A 224 -16.88 -2.36 -4.38
N GLY A 225 -17.61 -2.80 -5.42
CA GLY A 225 -17.83 -4.23 -5.65
C GLY A 225 -16.52 -4.99 -5.90
N ALA A 226 -15.57 -4.38 -6.62
CA ALA A 226 -14.24 -4.95 -6.79
C ALA A 226 -13.45 -5.07 -5.49
N TYR A 227 -13.51 -4.07 -4.60
CA TYR A 227 -12.81 -4.13 -3.32
C TYR A 227 -13.46 -5.17 -2.39
N THR A 228 -14.80 -5.26 -2.41
CA THR A 228 -15.55 -6.26 -1.64
C THR A 228 -15.19 -7.65 -2.12
N GLU A 229 -15.08 -7.85 -3.43
CA GLU A 229 -14.64 -9.12 -4.01
C GLU A 229 -13.22 -9.51 -3.57
N VAL A 230 -12.28 -8.56 -3.49
CA VAL A 230 -10.94 -8.81 -2.93
C VAL A 230 -11.05 -9.23 -1.47
N PHE A 231 -11.80 -8.49 -0.65
CA PHE A 231 -11.96 -8.80 0.77
C PHE A 231 -12.55 -10.19 0.98
N THR A 232 -13.68 -10.50 0.33
CA THR A 232 -14.34 -11.81 0.41
C THR A 232 -13.39 -12.95 0.04
N ARG A 233 -12.65 -12.83 -1.07
CA ARG A 233 -11.72 -13.89 -1.50
C ARG A 233 -10.55 -14.08 -0.53
N LEU A 234 -10.08 -13.02 0.13
CA LEU A 234 -9.04 -13.11 1.14
C LEU A 234 -9.53 -13.73 2.46
N THR A 235 -10.80 -13.55 2.81
CA THR A 235 -11.39 -14.07 4.06
C THR A 235 -12.03 -15.44 3.94
N ASP A 236 -12.45 -15.83 2.73
CA ASP A 236 -13.05 -17.14 2.46
C ASP A 236 -11.99 -18.28 2.39
N GLU A 237 -10.71 -17.96 2.60
CA GLU A 237 -9.65 -18.96 2.82
C GLU A 237 -9.90 -19.72 4.13
N LYS A 238 -10.61 -20.85 4.03
CA LYS A 238 -10.59 -21.95 5.00
C LYS A 238 -9.67 -23.07 4.54
#